data_AF-A0A958H517-F1
#
_entry.id   AF-A0A958H517-F1
#
_cell.length_a   1.000
_cell.length_b   1.000
_cell.length_c   1.000
_cell.angle_alpha   90.00
_cell.angle_beta   90.00
_cell.angle_gamma   90.00
#
_symmetry.space_group_name_H-M   'P 1'
#
loop_
_entity.id
_entity.type
_entity.pdbx_description
1 polymer ?
#
loop_
_entity_poly.entity_id
_entity_poly.type
_entity_poly.pdbx_seq_one_letter_code
_entity_poly.pdbx_strand_id
1 'polypeptide(L)'
;TATPEPPMASAVADDAMAYYGSGPKTISADDLFANLNDGDAENDPFILSVRSLEDDTSGHIPGAYNVSNKELFTPDVLANLPTDQPIVVYCYTGQAAAQTTAALNMMGYDAYSLVYGMSGWSNDPTAYVKRFDAEKSARQYATSTDEVAWPEATGDMPEALGDTSAAAAEAYFNNGGPKLIAADDVYNNLNDGDPDNDPFIISVRSAEDYAKGHVPGAVWASPKELFTPEMLAKLPADRPIVTYCYTGQTAGQVTAGLNLLGYDAASMTYGMSGWSDDPEVYVKRFDPEKTPRDFAFDTGAPASLTAGKMTDDSAAAGNAVLDAAVAYFSAGPKTIAADALYENLNDGDETNNPYVISVRKPEDYAAGHIPGAVNISPGDVFNPEVLATLPSDQPIVVQCYTGQSASQVTSALNMAGYDASNLVFGMSSWTTDPDVYKTRFEPEMAKGYATTTEPFEATGEYALPSPLAATVAEAANTYFDAGMKTIKADALYENLNDGDTSNDPYIVSVRSAEDYGKGHLPGAVWEDPKALFTPEGLATLPTDKPIVVYCYTGQTASQVTSALNLLGYDASSLSFGMSSWSDDPDVYVKRFSAEKSTHDYPTEAGQ
;
A
#
# COMPACT_ATOMS: atom_id res chain seq x y z
N THR A 1 -29.75 8.61 20.86
CA THR A 1 -29.95 9.38 19.62
C THR A 1 -29.19 8.63 18.55
N ALA A 2 -29.86 8.23 17.48
CA ALA A 2 -29.26 7.39 16.44
C ALA A 2 -28.02 8.08 15.88
N THR A 3 -26.89 7.37 15.83
CA THR A 3 -25.77 7.69 14.97
C THR A 3 -26.29 7.79 13.53
N PRO A 4 -25.96 8.83 12.76
CA PRO A 4 -26.35 8.89 11.36
C PRO A 4 -25.68 7.70 10.64
N GLU A 5 -26.47 6.86 9.96
CA GLU A 5 -25.92 5.91 8.98
C GLU A 5 -25.20 6.71 7.89
N PRO A 6 -23.97 6.31 7.47
CA PRO A 6 -23.36 6.91 6.30
C PRO A 6 -24.31 6.73 5.10
N PRO A 7 -24.53 7.78 4.30
CA PRO A 7 -25.57 7.77 3.29
C PRO A 7 -25.13 6.91 2.09
N MET A 8 -25.97 5.96 1.70
CA MET A 8 -26.05 5.35 0.36
C MET A 8 -24.76 4.80 -0.29
N ALA A 9 -24.76 3.46 -0.39
CA ALA A 9 -24.13 2.62 -1.42
C ALA A 9 -22.70 2.13 -1.16
N SER A 10 -22.61 0.85 -0.76
CA SER A 10 -21.41 0.03 -0.97
C SER A 10 -20.90 0.15 -2.41
N ALA A 11 -21.80 0.26 -3.40
CA ALA A 11 -21.42 0.39 -4.81
C ALA A 11 -20.58 1.65 -5.11
N VAL A 12 -20.94 2.83 -4.57
CA VAL A 12 -20.13 4.05 -4.80
C VAL A 12 -18.77 3.93 -4.12
N ALA A 13 -18.70 3.25 -2.97
CA ALA A 13 -17.45 2.94 -2.28
C ALA A 13 -16.61 1.93 -3.06
N ASP A 14 -17.22 0.89 -3.63
CA ASP A 14 -16.57 -0.11 -4.47
C ASP A 14 -15.99 0.55 -5.75
N ASP A 15 -16.76 1.42 -6.40
CA ASP A 15 -16.33 2.19 -7.57
C ASP A 15 -15.18 3.15 -7.22
N ALA A 16 -15.25 3.83 -6.08
CA ALA A 16 -14.17 4.67 -5.58
C ALA A 16 -12.91 3.81 -5.32
N MET A 17 -13.04 2.70 -4.60
CA MET A 17 -11.92 1.79 -4.33
C MET A 17 -11.26 1.29 -5.62
N ALA A 18 -12.06 0.85 -6.59
CA ALA A 18 -11.57 0.37 -7.88
C ALA A 18 -10.79 1.47 -8.63
N TYR A 19 -11.34 2.67 -8.71
CA TYR A 19 -10.69 3.79 -9.37
C TYR A 19 -9.41 4.23 -8.65
N TYR A 20 -9.52 4.59 -7.36
CA TYR A 20 -8.40 5.17 -6.63
C TYR A 20 -7.28 4.14 -6.35
N GLY A 21 -7.59 2.84 -6.28
CA GLY A 21 -6.58 1.78 -6.21
C GLY A 21 -5.64 1.77 -7.42
N SER A 22 -6.15 2.07 -8.62
CA SER A 22 -5.34 2.22 -9.84
C SER A 22 -4.53 3.53 -9.85
N GLY A 23 -5.01 4.54 -9.12
CA GLY A 23 -4.37 5.83 -8.94
C GLY A 23 -5.02 6.97 -9.74
N PRO A 24 -4.91 8.22 -9.27
CA PRO A 24 -5.39 9.41 -9.97
C PRO A 24 -4.88 9.52 -11.40
N LYS A 25 -5.78 9.74 -12.38
CA LYS A 25 -5.44 9.81 -13.81
C LYS A 25 -5.27 11.24 -14.29
N THR A 26 -4.12 11.54 -14.90
CA THR A 26 -3.81 12.87 -15.46
C THR A 26 -3.01 12.77 -16.76
N ILE A 27 -3.13 13.77 -17.63
CA ILE A 27 -2.33 13.91 -18.85
C ILE A 27 -1.68 15.30 -18.91
N SER A 28 -0.44 15.38 -19.39
CA SER A 28 0.24 16.66 -19.56
C SER A 28 -0.21 17.36 -20.85
N ALA A 29 -0.05 18.69 -20.92
CA ALA A 29 -0.31 19.43 -22.15
C ALA A 29 0.60 18.97 -23.30
N ASP A 30 1.85 18.61 -22.99
CA ASP A 30 2.83 18.15 -23.99
C ASP A 30 2.40 16.79 -24.58
N ASP A 31 1.97 15.86 -23.74
CA ASP A 31 1.52 14.53 -24.18
C ASP A 31 0.21 14.60 -24.98
N LEU A 32 -0.76 15.40 -24.50
CA LEU A 32 -2.00 15.63 -25.25
C LEU A 32 -1.71 16.29 -26.60
N PHE A 33 -0.86 17.32 -26.62
CA PHE A 33 -0.49 17.98 -27.87
C PHE A 33 0.23 17.03 -28.81
N ALA A 34 1.15 16.19 -28.31
CA ALA A 34 1.84 15.20 -29.12
C ALA A 34 0.85 14.19 -29.74
N ASN A 35 -0.12 13.70 -28.96
CA ASN A 35 -1.16 12.78 -29.44
C ASN A 35 -1.98 13.42 -30.57
N LEU A 36 -2.54 14.61 -30.34
CA LEU A 36 -3.35 15.34 -31.33
C LEU A 36 -2.59 15.75 -32.61
N ASN A 37 -1.27 15.58 -32.64
CA ASN A 37 -0.42 16.01 -33.75
C ASN A 37 0.51 14.89 -34.27
N ASP A 38 0.26 13.63 -33.91
CA ASP A 38 1.04 12.49 -34.38
C ASP A 38 0.66 12.03 -35.80
N GLY A 39 -0.49 12.50 -36.31
CA GLY A 39 -1.04 12.18 -37.62
C GLY A 39 -1.99 10.98 -37.63
N ASP A 40 -2.35 10.45 -36.47
CA ASP A 40 -3.25 9.31 -36.26
C ASP A 40 -4.52 9.74 -35.50
N ALA A 41 -5.47 10.33 -36.24
CA ALA A 41 -6.73 10.80 -35.68
C ALA A 41 -7.62 9.68 -35.09
N GLU A 42 -7.30 8.39 -35.31
CA GLU A 42 -8.03 7.27 -34.69
C GLU A 42 -7.69 7.10 -33.20
N ASN A 43 -6.55 7.64 -32.74
CA ASN A 43 -6.13 7.58 -31.35
C ASN A 43 -6.43 8.86 -30.55
N ASP A 44 -7.04 9.87 -31.19
CA ASP A 44 -7.33 11.16 -30.59
C ASP A 44 -8.37 11.03 -29.48
N PRO A 45 -8.10 11.54 -28.27
CA PRO A 45 -9.06 11.46 -27.18
C PRO A 45 -10.24 12.40 -27.40
N PHE A 46 -11.36 12.10 -26.74
CA PHE A 46 -12.47 13.02 -26.62
C PHE A 46 -12.11 14.18 -25.68
N ILE A 47 -12.01 15.40 -26.19
CA ILE A 47 -11.59 16.56 -25.41
C ILE A 47 -12.81 17.27 -24.83
N LEU A 48 -12.86 17.40 -23.50
CA LEU A 48 -14.00 17.94 -22.77
C LEU A 48 -13.62 19.18 -21.96
N SER A 49 -14.19 20.32 -22.31
CA SER A 49 -14.07 21.58 -21.58
C SER A 49 -15.23 21.75 -20.60
N VAL A 50 -14.92 21.90 -19.31
CA VAL A 50 -15.90 22.22 -18.26
C VAL A 50 -15.86 23.68 -17.81
N ARG A 51 -15.29 24.56 -18.65
CA ARG A 51 -15.30 26.02 -18.45
C ARG A 51 -16.68 26.61 -18.80
N SER A 52 -16.89 27.88 -18.45
CA SER A 52 -18.05 28.62 -18.92
C SER A 52 -18.06 28.68 -20.46
N LEU A 53 -19.24 28.70 -21.06
CA LEU A 53 -19.39 28.85 -22.52
C LEU A 53 -18.78 30.17 -23.03
N GLU A 54 -18.85 31.24 -22.23
CA GLU A 54 -18.24 32.54 -22.56
C GLU A 54 -16.71 32.43 -22.68
N ASP A 55 -16.06 31.76 -21.73
CA ASP A 55 -14.60 31.59 -21.78
C ASP A 55 -14.18 30.57 -22.84
N ASP A 56 -15.02 29.58 -23.12
CA ASP A 56 -14.72 28.57 -24.13
C ASP A 56 -14.83 29.10 -25.56
N THR A 57 -15.83 29.94 -25.82
CA THR A 57 -15.98 30.66 -27.10
C THR A 57 -14.87 31.70 -27.32
N SER A 58 -14.24 32.18 -26.26
CA SER A 58 -13.08 33.09 -26.33
C SER A 58 -11.77 32.39 -26.70
N GLY A 59 -11.75 31.05 -26.66
CA GLY A 59 -10.61 30.22 -27.03
C GLY A 59 -10.58 28.91 -26.26
N HIS A 60 -10.49 27.79 -26.97
CA HIS A 60 -10.46 26.43 -26.43
C HIS A 60 -9.44 25.54 -27.13
N ILE A 61 -9.18 24.36 -26.58
CA ILE A 61 -8.33 23.34 -27.24
C ILE A 61 -9.05 22.87 -28.52
N PRO A 62 -8.42 22.88 -29.71
CA PRO A 62 -9.08 22.48 -30.96
C PRO A 62 -9.80 21.12 -30.84
N GLY A 63 -11.06 21.07 -31.28
CA GLY A 63 -11.89 19.86 -31.20
C GLY A 63 -12.57 19.62 -29.83
N ALA A 64 -12.39 20.51 -28.86
CA ALA A 64 -13.03 20.37 -27.55
C ALA A 64 -14.54 20.61 -27.58
N TYR A 65 -15.27 19.77 -26.85
CA TYR A 65 -16.68 19.93 -26.54
C TYR A 65 -16.86 20.69 -25.23
N ASN A 66 -17.77 21.67 -25.18
CA ASN A 66 -18.06 22.41 -23.96
C ASN A 66 -19.37 21.96 -23.32
N VAL A 67 -19.34 21.76 -22.01
CA VAL A 67 -20.53 21.53 -21.18
C VAL A 67 -20.23 21.93 -19.74
N SER A 68 -21.22 22.47 -19.05
CA SER A 68 -21.04 22.76 -17.63
C SER A 68 -20.96 21.45 -16.83
N ASN A 69 -20.22 21.46 -15.72
CA ASN A 69 -20.19 20.29 -14.81
C ASN A 69 -21.59 19.86 -14.37
N LYS A 70 -22.53 20.79 -14.22
CA LYS A 70 -23.91 20.49 -13.84
C LYS A 70 -24.64 19.70 -14.92
N GLU A 71 -24.52 20.10 -16.18
CA GLU A 71 -25.22 19.47 -17.31
C GLU A 71 -24.58 18.12 -17.70
N LEU A 72 -23.26 17.99 -17.53
CA LEU A 72 -22.50 16.80 -17.89
C LEU A 72 -23.04 15.51 -17.28
N PHE A 73 -23.42 15.53 -16.00
CA PHE A 73 -23.86 14.34 -15.27
C PHE A 73 -25.37 14.07 -15.38
N THR A 74 -26.08 14.74 -16.30
CA THR A 74 -27.44 14.34 -16.65
C THR A 74 -27.41 13.08 -17.52
N PRO A 75 -28.40 12.16 -17.41
CA PRO A 75 -28.40 10.91 -18.18
C PRO A 75 -28.25 11.10 -19.69
N ASP A 76 -28.92 12.11 -20.25
CA ASP A 76 -28.90 12.38 -21.69
C ASP A 76 -27.51 12.81 -22.19
N VAL A 77 -26.74 13.54 -21.37
CA VAL A 77 -25.40 14.00 -21.73
C VAL A 77 -24.37 12.90 -21.52
N LEU A 78 -24.48 12.11 -20.44
CA LEU A 78 -23.62 10.95 -20.21
C LEU A 78 -23.70 9.93 -21.34
N ALA A 79 -24.90 9.71 -21.89
CA ALA A 79 -25.12 8.81 -23.04
C ALA A 79 -24.50 9.30 -24.37
N ASN A 80 -24.00 10.54 -24.42
CA ASN A 80 -23.28 11.09 -25.57
C ASN A 80 -21.76 10.97 -25.42
N LEU A 81 -21.24 10.57 -24.26
CA LEU A 81 -19.81 10.39 -24.05
C LEU A 81 -19.34 9.06 -24.65
N PRO A 82 -18.15 9.01 -25.25
CA PRO A 82 -17.62 7.77 -25.78
C PRO A 82 -17.20 6.82 -24.65
N THR A 83 -17.39 5.51 -24.88
CA THR A 83 -17.02 4.44 -23.96
C THR A 83 -15.80 3.63 -24.44
N ASP A 84 -15.36 3.86 -25.66
CA ASP A 84 -14.33 3.10 -26.38
C ASP A 84 -13.03 3.88 -26.64
N GLN A 85 -12.95 5.14 -26.19
CA GLN A 85 -11.76 5.97 -26.29
C GLN A 85 -11.58 6.87 -25.04
N PRO A 86 -10.35 7.33 -24.75
CA PRO A 86 -10.08 8.18 -23.60
C PRO A 86 -10.80 9.54 -23.67
N ILE A 87 -11.20 10.05 -22.51
CA ILE A 87 -11.78 11.39 -22.34
C ILE A 87 -10.77 12.29 -21.63
N VAL A 88 -10.37 13.40 -22.23
CA VAL A 88 -9.49 14.38 -21.59
C VAL A 88 -10.29 15.59 -21.14
N VAL A 89 -10.45 15.73 -19.82
CA VAL A 89 -11.22 16.81 -19.21
C VAL A 89 -10.29 17.96 -18.81
N TYR A 90 -10.68 19.19 -19.14
CA TYR A 90 -9.96 20.37 -18.71
C TYR A 90 -10.88 21.52 -18.28
N CYS A 91 -10.35 22.36 -17.41
CA CYS A 91 -10.96 23.62 -16.99
C CYS A 91 -9.90 24.72 -17.07
N TYR A 92 -10.08 25.83 -16.35
CA TYR A 92 -9.08 26.91 -16.33
C TYR A 92 -7.72 26.45 -15.80
N THR A 93 -7.70 25.75 -14.65
CA THR A 93 -6.49 25.44 -13.87
C THR A 93 -6.35 23.95 -13.54
N GLY A 94 -7.23 23.11 -14.07
CA GLY A 94 -7.27 21.66 -13.86
C GLY A 94 -7.96 21.18 -12.56
N GLN A 95 -8.19 22.03 -11.56
CA GLN A 95 -8.75 21.56 -10.27
C GLN A 95 -10.23 21.16 -10.34
N ALA A 96 -11.05 21.94 -11.03
CA ALA A 96 -12.43 21.58 -11.32
C ALA A 96 -12.52 20.35 -12.24
N ALA A 97 -11.66 20.27 -13.27
CA ALA A 97 -11.61 19.14 -14.18
C ALA A 97 -11.20 17.85 -13.47
N ALA A 98 -10.29 17.91 -12.50
CA ALA A 98 -9.91 16.76 -11.69
C ALA A 98 -11.12 16.15 -10.95
N GLN A 99 -12.00 16.97 -10.40
CA GLN A 99 -13.22 16.46 -9.77
C GLN A 99 -14.15 15.76 -10.77
N THR A 100 -14.32 16.35 -11.95
CA THR A 100 -15.07 15.76 -13.06
C THR A 100 -14.48 14.43 -13.52
N THR A 101 -13.15 14.38 -13.68
CA THR A 101 -12.40 13.19 -14.09
C THR A 101 -12.62 12.03 -13.13
N ALA A 102 -12.57 12.28 -11.82
CA ALA A 102 -12.79 11.23 -10.83
C ALA A 102 -14.22 10.67 -10.91
N ALA A 103 -15.22 11.55 -10.99
CA ALA A 103 -16.62 11.12 -11.13
C ALA A 103 -16.85 10.28 -12.40
N LEU A 104 -16.27 10.69 -13.54
CA LEU A 104 -16.34 9.91 -14.79
C LEU A 104 -15.70 8.52 -14.66
N ASN A 105 -14.51 8.41 -14.05
CA ASN A 105 -13.87 7.10 -13.86
C ASN A 105 -14.63 6.20 -12.87
N MET A 106 -15.22 6.76 -11.82
CA MET A 106 -16.08 6.00 -10.89
C MET A 106 -17.35 5.47 -11.57
N MET A 107 -17.72 6.00 -12.75
CA MET A 107 -18.82 5.47 -13.57
C MET A 107 -18.33 4.58 -14.72
N GLY A 108 -17.04 4.24 -14.77
CA GLY A 108 -16.46 3.33 -15.76
C GLY A 108 -15.97 3.97 -17.05
N TYR A 109 -15.94 5.30 -17.17
CA TYR A 109 -15.31 5.98 -18.31
C TYR A 109 -13.79 6.04 -18.14
N ASP A 110 -13.02 5.98 -19.23
CA ASP A 110 -11.57 6.21 -19.18
C ASP A 110 -11.23 7.70 -19.30
N ALA A 111 -11.26 8.42 -18.17
CA ALA A 111 -11.05 9.87 -18.17
C ALA A 111 -9.70 10.30 -17.56
N TYR A 112 -9.09 11.34 -18.13
CA TYR A 112 -7.85 11.97 -17.67
C TYR A 112 -8.08 13.47 -17.43
N SER A 113 -7.54 14.01 -16.34
CA SER A 113 -7.53 15.45 -16.10
C SER A 113 -6.32 16.07 -16.79
N LEU A 114 -6.52 17.10 -17.62
CA LEU A 114 -5.43 17.89 -18.18
C LEU A 114 -4.74 18.70 -17.08
N VAL A 115 -3.47 18.41 -16.85
CA VAL A 115 -2.68 19.05 -15.79
C VAL A 115 -2.57 20.56 -16.05
N TYR A 116 -3.03 21.36 -15.09
CA TYR A 116 -3.19 22.83 -15.16
C TYR A 116 -4.25 23.34 -16.15
N GLY A 117 -5.00 22.45 -16.81
CA GLY A 117 -6.05 22.82 -17.75
C GLY A 117 -5.60 23.79 -18.83
N MET A 118 -6.45 24.76 -19.17
CA MET A 118 -6.16 25.75 -20.20
C MET A 118 -4.92 26.60 -19.90
N SER A 119 -4.59 26.76 -18.61
CA SER A 119 -3.39 27.48 -18.16
C SER A 119 -2.07 26.77 -18.47
N GLY A 120 -2.09 25.44 -18.62
CA GLY A 120 -0.94 24.68 -19.11
C GLY A 120 -0.84 24.73 -20.64
N TRP A 121 -1.98 24.82 -21.32
CA TRP A 121 -2.07 24.80 -22.78
C TRP A 121 -1.62 26.11 -23.43
N SER A 122 -2.18 27.24 -22.99
CA SER A 122 -1.96 28.55 -23.58
C SER A 122 -1.82 29.66 -22.53
N ASN A 123 -1.08 30.71 -22.86
CA ASN A 123 -1.01 31.94 -22.09
C ASN A 123 -1.83 33.10 -22.70
N ASP A 124 -2.70 32.79 -23.68
CA ASP A 124 -3.59 33.79 -24.24
C ASP A 124 -4.49 34.39 -23.14
N PRO A 125 -4.38 35.68 -22.83
CA PRO A 125 -5.15 36.31 -21.76
C PRO A 125 -6.66 36.32 -22.01
N THR A 126 -7.16 35.96 -23.20
CA THR A 126 -8.59 35.77 -23.46
C THR A 126 -9.11 34.37 -23.07
N ALA A 127 -8.23 33.39 -22.86
CA ALA A 127 -8.60 32.01 -22.54
C ALA A 127 -8.08 31.51 -21.17
N TYR A 128 -7.14 32.25 -20.56
CA TYR A 128 -6.36 31.87 -19.37
C TYR A 128 -6.63 32.74 -18.12
N VAL A 129 -6.40 32.19 -16.91
CA VAL A 129 -6.55 32.88 -15.62
C VAL A 129 -5.21 33.44 -15.12
N LYS A 130 -5.06 34.75 -14.95
CA LYS A 130 -3.84 35.52 -14.61
C LYS A 130 -3.15 35.22 -13.25
N ARG A 131 -2.90 33.95 -12.89
CA ARG A 131 -2.29 33.55 -11.60
C ARG A 131 -1.03 32.68 -11.72
N PHE A 132 -0.83 32.01 -12.84
CA PHE A 132 0.42 31.31 -13.18
C PHE A 132 1.45 32.24 -13.81
N ASP A 133 2.73 31.89 -13.62
CA ASP A 133 3.81 32.44 -14.42
C ASP A 133 3.69 31.86 -15.84
N ALA A 134 3.08 32.65 -16.73
CA ALA A 134 2.81 32.30 -18.12
C ALA A 134 4.08 32.00 -18.93
N GLU A 135 5.24 32.54 -18.55
CA GLU A 135 6.50 32.28 -19.23
C GLU A 135 7.10 30.92 -18.82
N LYS A 136 6.77 30.43 -17.62
CA LYS A 136 7.28 29.15 -17.10
C LYS A 136 6.33 27.98 -17.27
N SER A 137 5.03 28.23 -17.37
CA SER A 137 4.00 27.19 -17.17
C SER A 137 3.11 26.91 -18.38
N ALA A 138 3.03 27.83 -19.35
CA ALA A 138 2.19 27.66 -20.53
C ALA A 138 3.02 27.28 -21.76
N ARG A 139 2.45 26.44 -22.65
CA ARG A 139 3.13 25.93 -23.85
C ARG A 139 2.83 26.69 -25.14
N GLN A 140 1.84 27.60 -25.12
CA GLN A 140 1.37 28.35 -26.30
C GLN A 140 0.93 27.45 -27.46
N TYR A 141 0.31 26.32 -27.14
CA TYR A 141 -0.31 25.48 -28.15
C TYR A 141 -1.51 26.16 -28.79
N ALA A 142 -1.83 25.74 -30.02
CA ALA A 142 -2.91 26.33 -30.80
C ALA A 142 -4.24 26.26 -30.05
N THR A 143 -5.02 27.31 -30.17
CA THR A 143 -6.40 27.40 -29.67
C THR A 143 -7.36 27.57 -30.84
N SER A 144 -8.60 27.14 -30.65
CA SER A 144 -9.69 27.33 -31.60
C SER A 144 -10.79 28.19 -31.00
N THR A 145 -11.60 28.79 -31.87
CA THR A 145 -12.89 29.44 -31.53
C THR A 145 -14.04 28.79 -32.30
N ASP A 146 -13.77 27.71 -33.02
CA ASP A 146 -14.76 27.02 -33.84
C ASP A 146 -15.75 26.26 -32.95
N GLU A 147 -17.04 26.36 -33.26
CA GLU A 147 -18.06 25.62 -32.52
C GLU A 147 -18.02 24.13 -32.90
N VAL A 148 -17.90 23.27 -31.89
CA VAL A 148 -17.93 21.81 -32.04
C VAL A 148 -19.28 21.29 -31.54
N ALA A 149 -20.09 20.75 -32.46
CA ALA A 149 -21.41 20.22 -32.12
C ALA A 149 -21.28 18.87 -31.40
N TRP A 150 -21.97 18.69 -30.27
CA TRP A 150 -22.01 17.44 -29.51
C TRP A 150 -22.37 16.24 -30.40
N PRO A 151 -21.71 15.07 -30.21
CA PRO A 151 -22.08 13.85 -30.92
C PRO A 151 -23.50 13.41 -30.58
N GLU A 152 -24.14 12.68 -31.50
CA GLU A 152 -25.40 12.00 -31.19
C GLU A 152 -25.15 10.87 -30.18
N ALA A 153 -26.14 10.61 -29.32
CA ALA A 153 -26.09 9.51 -28.36
C ALA A 153 -25.77 8.19 -29.05
N THR A 154 -24.74 7.49 -28.58
CA THR A 154 -24.45 6.12 -29.01
C THR A 154 -25.50 5.15 -28.47
N GLY A 155 -26.12 5.51 -27.33
CA GLY A 155 -27.02 4.64 -26.57
C GLY A 155 -26.26 3.64 -25.70
N ASP A 156 -24.93 3.66 -25.74
CA ASP A 156 -24.03 2.80 -24.97
C ASP A 156 -23.51 3.57 -23.76
N MET A 157 -23.67 2.99 -22.57
CA MET A 157 -23.05 3.46 -21.34
C MET A 157 -22.14 2.36 -20.79
N PRO A 158 -21.08 2.68 -20.03
CA PRO A 158 -20.23 1.66 -19.44
C PRO A 158 -21.04 0.64 -18.63
N GLU A 159 -20.70 -0.66 -18.70
CA GLU A 159 -21.39 -1.70 -17.90
C GLU A 159 -21.29 -1.44 -16.39
N ALA A 160 -20.22 -0.76 -15.96
CA ALA A 160 -19.97 -0.35 -14.59
C ALA A 160 -20.72 0.94 -14.19
N LEU A 161 -21.55 1.52 -15.07
CA LEU A 161 -22.39 2.66 -14.71
C LEU A 161 -23.51 2.17 -13.80
N GLY A 162 -23.20 1.99 -12.52
CA GLY A 162 -24.20 1.77 -11.49
C GLY A 162 -25.08 3.02 -11.41
N ASP A 163 -26.40 2.85 -11.48
CA ASP A 163 -27.37 3.95 -11.30
C ASP A 163 -27.06 4.82 -10.06
N THR A 164 -26.38 4.23 -9.06
CA THR A 164 -25.98 4.89 -7.82
C THR A 164 -24.85 5.91 -7.98
N SER A 165 -23.79 5.61 -8.73
CA SER A 165 -22.64 6.51 -8.89
C SER A 165 -22.97 7.67 -9.82
N ALA A 166 -23.76 7.40 -10.87
CA ALA A 166 -24.32 8.44 -11.72
C ALA A 166 -25.25 9.38 -10.93
N ALA A 167 -26.17 8.85 -10.12
CA ALA A 167 -27.04 9.66 -9.27
C ALA A 167 -26.27 10.47 -8.22
N ALA A 168 -25.22 9.90 -7.62
CA ALA A 168 -24.36 10.59 -6.66
C ALA A 168 -23.59 11.75 -7.32
N ALA A 169 -23.03 11.52 -8.51
CA ALA A 169 -22.37 12.57 -9.28
C ALA A 169 -23.35 13.67 -9.69
N GLU A 170 -24.52 13.32 -10.24
CA GLU A 170 -25.57 14.27 -10.59
C GLU A 170 -25.98 15.12 -9.37
N ALA A 171 -26.20 14.50 -8.21
CA ALA A 171 -26.55 15.21 -6.98
C ALA A 171 -25.43 16.17 -6.54
N TYR A 172 -24.18 15.71 -6.57
CA TYR A 172 -23.02 16.52 -6.18
C TYR A 172 -22.85 17.76 -7.06
N PHE A 173 -22.84 17.58 -8.39
CA PHE A 173 -22.63 18.69 -9.32
C PHE A 173 -23.86 19.60 -9.47
N ASN A 174 -25.07 19.12 -9.15
CA ASN A 174 -26.25 19.98 -9.01
C ASN A 174 -26.21 20.84 -7.74
N ASN A 175 -25.54 20.39 -6.68
CA ASN A 175 -25.42 21.09 -5.41
C ASN A 175 -24.15 21.96 -5.32
N GLY A 176 -23.84 22.70 -6.40
CA GLY A 176 -22.79 23.71 -6.40
C GLY A 176 -21.35 23.20 -6.56
N GLY A 177 -21.11 21.93 -6.87
CA GLY A 177 -19.77 21.41 -7.18
C GLY A 177 -19.13 22.10 -8.40
N PRO A 178 -17.87 21.80 -8.77
CA PRO A 178 -16.74 21.37 -7.95
C PRO A 178 -16.50 22.27 -6.73
N LYS A 179 -16.22 21.67 -5.57
CA LYS A 179 -15.97 22.41 -4.31
C LYS A 179 -14.49 22.73 -4.13
N LEU A 180 -14.17 24.02 -3.97
CA LEU A 180 -12.84 24.55 -3.73
C LEU A 180 -12.86 25.49 -2.52
N ILE A 181 -11.79 25.52 -1.74
CA ILE A 181 -11.59 26.47 -0.63
C ILE A 181 -10.25 27.20 -0.82
N ALA A 182 -10.19 28.49 -0.50
CA ALA A 182 -8.93 29.23 -0.57
C ALA A 182 -8.05 28.94 0.66
N ALA A 183 -6.72 28.96 0.51
CA ALA A 183 -5.81 28.78 1.63
C ALA A 183 -6.01 29.82 2.74
N ASP A 184 -6.39 31.06 2.39
CA ASP A 184 -6.71 32.11 3.38
C ASP A 184 -7.91 31.73 4.23
N ASP A 185 -8.95 31.12 3.64
CA ASP A 185 -10.16 30.71 4.37
C ASP A 185 -9.84 29.54 5.32
N VAL A 186 -9.04 28.57 4.86
CA VAL A 186 -8.55 27.47 5.72
C VAL A 186 -7.72 28.04 6.88
N TYR A 187 -6.79 28.96 6.58
CA TYR A 187 -5.97 29.61 7.61
C TYR A 187 -6.83 30.41 8.61
N ASN A 188 -7.83 31.15 8.13
CA ASN A 188 -8.69 31.96 8.99
C ASN A 188 -9.52 31.09 9.93
N ASN A 189 -10.10 29.98 9.46
CA ASN A 189 -10.82 29.03 10.31
C ASN A 189 -9.91 28.54 11.45
N LEU A 190 -8.73 28.00 11.10
CA LEU A 190 -7.76 27.48 12.08
C LEU A 190 -7.26 28.52 13.11
N ASN A 191 -7.45 29.82 12.87
CA ASN A 191 -6.87 30.89 13.67
C ASN A 191 -7.91 31.89 14.21
N ASP A 192 -9.21 31.63 14.08
CA ASP A 192 -10.26 32.52 14.60
C ASP A 192 -10.58 32.29 16.10
N GLY A 193 -10.06 31.21 16.67
CA GLY A 193 -10.25 30.82 18.06
C GLY A 193 -11.52 30.00 18.33
N ASP A 194 -12.20 29.54 17.28
CA ASP A 194 -13.41 28.70 17.33
C ASP A 194 -13.14 27.30 16.72
N PRO A 195 -12.67 26.33 17.51
CA PRO A 195 -12.31 25.00 17.01
C PRO A 195 -13.52 24.19 16.48
N ASP A 196 -14.75 24.63 16.73
CA ASP A 196 -15.95 23.93 16.26
C ASP A 196 -16.16 24.13 14.74
N ASN A 197 -15.53 25.14 14.13
CA ASN A 197 -15.59 25.39 12.68
C ASN A 197 -14.35 24.90 11.89
N ASP A 198 -13.36 24.35 12.61
CA ASP A 198 -12.13 23.86 12.02
C ASP A 198 -12.40 22.64 11.10
N PRO A 199 -11.97 22.70 9.83
CA PRO A 199 -12.13 21.58 8.94
C PRO A 199 -11.18 20.44 9.34
N PHE A 200 -11.55 19.23 8.96
CA PHE A 200 -10.63 18.09 9.00
C PHE A 200 -9.74 18.10 7.75
N ILE A 201 -8.43 18.29 7.93
CA ILE A 201 -7.53 18.60 6.81
C ILE A 201 -6.73 17.35 6.40
N ILE A 202 -6.80 16.95 5.13
CA ILE A 202 -6.12 15.77 4.59
C ILE A 202 -5.09 16.18 3.55
N SER A 203 -3.82 15.86 3.79
CA SER A 203 -2.77 15.91 2.78
C SER A 203 -2.70 14.59 2.02
N VAL A 204 -2.74 14.67 0.69
CA VAL A 204 -2.60 13.51 -0.20
C VAL A 204 -1.31 13.55 -1.04
N ARG A 205 -0.29 14.26 -0.52
CA ARG A 205 1.09 14.28 -1.07
C ARG A 205 1.85 13.00 -0.70
N SER A 206 3.14 12.89 -1.03
CA SER A 206 3.98 11.84 -0.44
C SER A 206 4.11 12.03 1.08
N ALA A 207 4.29 10.94 1.84
CA ALA A 207 4.56 11.00 3.28
C ALA A 207 5.86 11.78 3.59
N GLU A 208 6.85 11.69 2.71
CA GLU A 208 8.11 12.42 2.82
C GLU A 208 7.89 13.94 2.74
N ASP A 209 7.13 14.41 1.74
CA ASP A 209 6.89 15.85 1.56
C ASP A 209 5.88 16.41 2.57
N TYR A 210 5.01 15.55 3.10
CA TYR A 210 4.25 15.87 4.30
C TYR A 210 5.18 16.16 5.48
N ALA A 211 6.17 15.29 5.73
CA ALA A 211 7.04 15.41 6.88
C ALA A 211 7.97 16.63 6.84
N LYS A 212 8.38 17.05 5.64
CA LYS A 212 9.13 18.29 5.41
C LYS A 212 8.33 19.54 5.80
N GLY A 213 7.02 19.52 5.60
CA GLY A 213 6.12 20.51 6.14
C GLY A 213 4.70 20.41 5.61
N HIS A 214 3.71 20.61 6.47
CA HIS A 214 2.29 20.42 6.18
C HIS A 214 1.40 21.46 6.87
N VAL A 215 0.16 21.61 6.40
CA VAL A 215 -0.82 22.52 7.00
C VAL A 215 -1.03 22.11 8.47
N PRO A 216 -1.03 23.05 9.44
CA PRO A 216 -1.16 22.70 10.84
C PRO A 216 -2.42 21.87 11.13
N GLY A 217 -2.27 20.82 11.93
CA GLY A 217 -3.35 19.90 12.25
C GLY A 217 -3.83 19.00 11.10
N ALA A 218 -3.18 19.05 9.93
CA ALA A 218 -3.47 18.14 8.84
C ALA A 218 -3.14 16.69 9.21
N VAL A 219 -3.77 15.76 8.50
CA VAL A 219 -3.43 14.35 8.50
C VAL A 219 -2.98 13.90 7.13
N TRP A 220 -2.06 12.94 7.05
CA TRP A 220 -1.61 12.39 5.78
C TRP A 220 -2.41 11.14 5.38
N ALA A 221 -2.89 11.07 4.14
CA ALA A 221 -3.52 9.87 3.58
C ALA A 221 -3.00 9.59 2.16
N SER A 222 -2.74 8.31 1.85
CA SER A 222 -2.47 7.87 0.48
C SER A 222 -3.75 7.99 -0.36
N PRO A 223 -3.73 8.67 -1.54
CA PRO A 223 -4.87 8.68 -2.44
C PRO A 223 -5.37 7.29 -2.82
N LYS A 224 -4.46 6.29 -2.88
CA LYS A 224 -4.80 4.91 -3.26
C LYS A 224 -5.56 4.15 -2.17
N GLU A 225 -5.34 4.51 -0.91
CA GLU A 225 -5.85 3.74 0.24
C GLU A 225 -7.01 4.46 0.95
N LEU A 226 -7.15 5.78 0.74
CA LEU A 226 -8.14 6.63 1.42
C LEU A 226 -9.59 6.17 1.25
N PHE A 227 -9.90 5.48 0.16
CA PHE A 227 -11.26 5.03 -0.16
C PHE A 227 -11.56 3.60 0.29
N THR A 228 -10.62 2.92 0.94
CA THR A 228 -10.90 1.64 1.59
C THR A 228 -11.93 1.82 2.71
N PRO A 229 -12.74 0.80 3.05
CA PRO A 229 -13.79 0.94 4.06
C PRO A 229 -13.23 1.35 5.42
N GLU A 230 -12.03 0.87 5.75
CA GLU A 230 -11.32 1.22 6.97
C GLU A 230 -10.97 2.71 7.04
N MET A 231 -10.50 3.28 5.92
CA MET A 231 -10.11 4.67 5.84
C MET A 231 -11.30 5.60 5.84
N LEU A 232 -12.36 5.24 5.12
CA LEU A 232 -13.62 5.97 5.13
C LEU A 232 -14.23 6.01 6.54
N ALA A 233 -14.17 4.91 7.30
CA ALA A 233 -14.70 4.87 8.67
C ALA A 233 -13.99 5.82 9.65
N LYS A 234 -12.77 6.30 9.32
CA LYS A 234 -12.01 7.26 10.13
C LYS A 234 -12.30 8.72 9.77
N LEU A 235 -12.99 8.95 8.66
CA LEU A 235 -13.29 10.30 8.22
C LEU A 235 -14.47 10.86 9.02
N PRO A 236 -14.39 12.12 9.47
CA PRO A 236 -15.51 12.74 10.17
C PRO A 236 -16.65 12.99 9.19
N ALA A 237 -17.84 12.51 9.54
CA ALA A 237 -19.07 12.80 8.80
C ALA A 237 -19.80 14.05 9.32
N ASP A 238 -19.34 14.63 10.43
CA ASP A 238 -20.00 15.71 11.17
C ASP A 238 -19.39 17.10 10.94
N ARG A 239 -18.27 17.19 10.22
CA ARG A 239 -17.59 18.46 9.90
C ARG A 239 -17.01 18.47 8.48
N PRO A 240 -16.72 19.65 7.91
CA PRO A 240 -16.13 19.74 6.58
C PRO A 240 -14.75 19.10 6.50
N ILE A 241 -14.43 18.49 5.36
CA ILE A 241 -13.12 17.93 5.04
C ILE A 241 -12.42 18.83 4.02
N VAL A 242 -11.18 19.20 4.28
CA VAL A 242 -10.34 19.94 3.32
C VAL A 242 -9.22 19.03 2.84
N THR A 243 -9.18 18.72 1.55
CA THR A 243 -8.08 17.93 0.98
C THR A 243 -7.08 18.82 0.25
N TYR A 244 -5.80 18.45 0.27
CA TYR A 244 -4.79 19.18 -0.48
C TYR A 244 -3.63 18.29 -0.94
N CYS A 245 -3.06 18.62 -2.10
CA CYS A 245 -1.84 18.01 -2.61
C CYS A 245 -0.80 19.11 -2.87
N TYR A 246 0.12 18.91 -3.82
CA TYR A 246 1.08 19.96 -4.18
C TYR A 246 0.40 21.18 -4.82
N THR A 247 -0.50 20.96 -5.79
CA THR A 247 -1.07 22.01 -6.66
C THR A 247 -2.60 21.95 -6.79
N GLY A 248 -3.27 21.08 -6.05
CA GLY A 248 -4.73 20.90 -6.04
C GLY A 248 -5.30 19.94 -7.11
N GLN A 249 -4.47 19.34 -7.99
CA GLN A 249 -4.95 18.41 -9.03
C GLN A 249 -5.44 17.09 -8.42
N THR A 250 -4.53 16.34 -7.79
CA THR A 250 -4.85 15.06 -7.13
C THR A 250 -5.88 15.22 -6.01
N ALA A 251 -5.76 16.29 -5.22
CA ALA A 251 -6.74 16.61 -4.16
C ALA A 251 -8.13 16.92 -4.74
N GLY A 252 -8.19 17.53 -5.93
CA GLY A 252 -9.45 17.67 -6.67
C GLY A 252 -10.09 16.31 -6.93
N GLN A 253 -9.33 15.35 -7.46
CA GLN A 253 -9.87 14.00 -7.69
C GLN A 253 -10.39 13.39 -6.39
N VAL A 254 -9.60 13.38 -5.31
CA VAL A 254 -10.02 12.85 -4.00
C VAL A 254 -11.27 13.55 -3.46
N THR A 255 -11.38 14.87 -3.62
CA THR A 255 -12.54 15.65 -3.17
C THR A 255 -13.83 15.19 -3.81
N ALA A 256 -13.81 14.82 -5.09
CA ALA A 256 -15.01 14.30 -5.77
C ALA A 256 -15.45 12.97 -5.17
N GLY A 257 -14.54 11.99 -5.02
CA GLY A 257 -14.87 10.69 -4.43
C GLY A 257 -15.49 10.83 -3.04
N LEU A 258 -14.95 11.71 -2.20
CA LEU A 258 -15.52 11.97 -0.87
C LEU A 258 -16.94 12.56 -0.94
N ASN A 259 -17.19 13.52 -1.83
CA ASN A 259 -18.54 14.09 -1.97
C ASN A 259 -19.55 13.10 -2.59
N LEU A 260 -19.11 12.24 -3.51
CA LEU A 260 -19.96 11.17 -4.07
C LEU A 260 -20.38 10.16 -2.98
N LEU A 261 -19.52 9.93 -1.99
CA LEU A 261 -19.80 9.14 -0.79
C LEU A 261 -20.59 9.90 0.30
N GLY A 262 -20.94 11.16 0.05
CA GLY A 262 -21.77 11.97 0.94
C GLY A 262 -21.02 12.78 2.00
N TYR A 263 -19.69 12.84 1.97
CA TYR A 263 -18.92 13.76 2.82
C TYR A 263 -19.00 15.20 2.31
N ASP A 264 -18.95 16.17 3.22
CA ASP A 264 -18.78 17.58 2.83
C ASP A 264 -17.30 17.90 2.66
N ALA A 265 -16.77 17.71 1.46
CA ALA A 265 -15.35 17.92 1.18
C ALA A 265 -15.07 19.07 0.20
N ALA A 266 -13.98 19.80 0.39
CA ALA A 266 -13.46 20.80 -0.54
C ALA A 266 -11.95 20.61 -0.79
N SER A 267 -11.49 20.89 -2.02
CA SER A 267 -10.07 20.88 -2.35
C SER A 267 -9.46 22.25 -2.07
N MET A 268 -8.34 22.30 -1.33
CA MET A 268 -7.62 23.55 -1.10
C MET A 268 -6.99 24.03 -2.40
N THR A 269 -7.38 25.23 -2.80
CA THR A 269 -7.01 25.81 -4.09
C THR A 269 -5.49 25.99 -4.16
N TYR A 270 -4.88 25.36 -5.16
CA TYR A 270 -3.43 25.31 -5.39
C TYR A 270 -2.63 24.49 -4.37
N GLY A 271 -3.28 23.71 -3.52
CA GLY A 271 -2.61 22.80 -2.59
C GLY A 271 -1.61 23.50 -1.67
N MET A 272 -0.51 22.83 -1.35
CA MET A 272 0.56 23.38 -0.51
C MET A 272 1.20 24.63 -1.14
N SER A 273 1.24 24.73 -2.46
CA SER A 273 1.68 25.95 -3.16
C SER A 273 0.73 27.14 -3.01
N GLY A 274 -0.49 26.91 -2.54
CA GLY A 274 -1.40 27.98 -2.12
C GLY A 274 -1.15 28.45 -0.68
N TRP A 275 -0.42 27.66 0.12
CA TRP A 275 -0.23 27.84 1.57
C TRP A 275 1.11 28.50 1.94
N SER A 276 2.22 28.01 1.38
CA SER A 276 3.58 28.50 1.66
C SER A 276 4.41 28.68 0.38
N ASP A 277 5.37 29.60 0.44
CA ASP A 277 6.39 29.87 -0.58
C ASP A 277 7.78 29.32 -0.19
N ASP A 278 7.86 28.42 0.80
CA ASP A 278 9.10 27.71 1.17
C ASP A 278 9.44 26.58 0.16
N PRO A 279 10.54 26.69 -0.60
CA PRO A 279 10.89 25.77 -1.69
C PRO A 279 11.14 24.33 -1.25
N GLU A 280 11.21 24.04 0.05
CA GLU A 280 11.31 22.68 0.59
C GLU A 280 9.94 21.97 0.66
N VAL A 281 8.82 22.71 0.64
CA VAL A 281 7.46 22.14 0.83
C VAL A 281 6.50 22.42 -0.33
N TYR A 282 6.76 23.42 -1.18
CA TYR A 282 5.97 23.71 -2.38
C TYR A 282 6.72 23.41 -3.69
N VAL A 283 5.98 23.33 -4.81
CA VAL A 283 6.57 23.16 -6.16
C VAL A 283 6.78 24.50 -6.88
N LYS A 284 8.00 24.72 -7.39
CA LYS A 284 8.47 25.95 -8.08
C LYS A 284 7.81 26.18 -9.46
N ARG A 285 6.49 26.37 -9.49
CA ARG A 285 5.70 26.71 -10.69
C ARG A 285 4.82 27.95 -10.52
N PHE A 286 4.58 28.38 -9.28
CA PHE A 286 3.85 29.60 -8.96
C PHE A 286 4.83 30.76 -8.81
N ASP A 287 4.37 31.96 -9.19
CA ASP A 287 5.11 33.20 -8.97
C ASP A 287 4.85 33.65 -7.52
N PRO A 288 5.82 33.49 -6.59
CA PRO A 288 5.62 33.82 -5.18
C PRO A 288 5.32 35.31 -4.99
N GLU A 289 5.77 36.19 -5.90
CA GLU A 289 5.48 37.63 -5.83
C GLU A 289 4.00 37.94 -6.17
N LYS A 290 3.32 37.07 -6.92
CA LYS A 290 1.91 37.24 -7.31
C LYS A 290 0.93 36.49 -6.41
N THR A 291 1.41 35.55 -5.61
CA THR A 291 0.61 34.80 -4.63
C THR A 291 1.36 34.66 -3.30
N PRO A 292 1.73 35.77 -2.63
CA PRO A 292 2.54 35.71 -1.42
C PRO A 292 1.70 35.17 -0.27
N ARG A 293 1.88 33.90 0.06
CA ARG A 293 1.43 33.32 1.34
C ARG A 293 2.58 32.50 1.87
N ASP A 294 2.91 32.78 3.13
CA ASP A 294 3.86 32.00 3.91
C ASP A 294 3.22 31.76 5.28
N PHE A 295 2.09 31.05 5.26
CA PHE A 295 1.44 30.64 6.48
C PHE A 295 2.30 29.60 7.19
N ALA A 296 2.29 29.64 8.53
CA ALA A 296 2.99 28.64 9.32
C ALA A 296 2.55 27.23 8.93
N PHE A 297 3.51 26.31 8.93
CA PHE A 297 3.30 24.89 8.66
C PHE A 297 4.00 24.08 9.76
N ASP A 298 3.44 22.92 10.06
CA ASP A 298 4.02 21.96 10.99
C ASP A 298 5.02 21.05 10.25
N THR A 299 5.99 20.51 10.98
CA THR A 299 6.99 19.56 10.46
C THR A 299 7.01 18.30 11.32
N GLY A 300 7.58 17.22 10.81
CA GLY A 300 7.68 15.94 11.52
C GLY A 300 6.78 14.85 10.91
N ALA A 301 6.90 13.64 11.47
CA ALA A 301 6.27 12.44 10.92
C ALA A 301 4.74 12.61 10.76
N PRO A 302 4.14 11.98 9.74
CA PRO A 302 2.73 12.11 9.48
C PRO A 302 1.86 11.67 10.65
N ALA A 303 1.03 12.60 11.14
CA ALA A 303 -0.23 12.25 11.80
C ALA A 303 -1.10 11.61 10.71
N SER A 304 -0.90 10.32 10.45
CA SER A 304 -1.46 9.72 9.26
C SER A 304 -2.87 9.19 9.51
N LEU A 305 -3.78 9.55 8.60
CA LEU A 305 -4.80 8.65 8.12
C LEU A 305 -4.10 7.51 7.37
N THR A 306 -3.50 6.60 8.12
CA THR A 306 -3.04 5.31 7.61
C THR A 306 -4.20 4.35 7.79
N ALA A 307 -4.30 3.32 6.93
CA ALA A 307 -4.91 2.07 7.39
C ALA A 307 -4.17 1.76 8.69
N GLY A 308 -4.90 1.87 9.79
CA GLY A 308 -4.31 2.09 11.08
C GLY A 308 -3.50 0.85 11.35
N LYS A 309 -2.27 1.02 11.83
CA LYS A 309 -1.82 0.02 12.78
C LYS A 309 -2.85 0.03 13.90
N MET A 310 -3.55 -1.09 14.02
CA MET A 310 -4.74 -1.23 14.84
C MET A 310 -4.44 -0.76 16.25
N THR A 311 -5.21 0.23 16.69
CA THR A 311 -5.31 0.61 18.10
C THR A 311 -6.72 0.25 18.58
N ASP A 312 -6.80 -0.05 19.88
CA ASP A 312 -7.79 -0.86 20.61
C ASP A 312 -9.30 -0.61 20.42
N ASP A 313 -9.74 0.41 19.67
CA ASP A 313 -11.16 0.80 19.65
C ASP A 313 -11.95 0.33 18.40
N SER A 314 -11.35 -0.39 17.44
CA SER A 314 -12.06 -0.88 16.24
C SER A 314 -12.62 -2.32 16.34
N ALA A 315 -12.80 -2.86 17.55
CA ALA A 315 -13.25 -4.23 17.81
C ALA A 315 -14.70 -4.59 17.34
N ALA A 316 -15.28 -3.87 16.37
CA ALA A 316 -16.61 -4.15 15.84
C ALA A 316 -16.67 -4.43 14.32
N ALA A 317 -15.59 -4.25 13.54
CA ALA A 317 -15.49 -4.73 12.15
C ALA A 317 -14.04 -5.14 11.83
N GLY A 318 -13.78 -6.46 11.74
CA GLY A 318 -12.43 -7.07 11.79
C GLY A 318 -11.52 -6.77 10.59
N ASN A 319 -10.22 -6.61 10.86
CA ASN A 319 -9.15 -6.58 9.87
C ASN A 319 -8.79 -8.02 9.52
N ALA A 320 -9.03 -8.44 8.29
CA ALA A 320 -8.79 -9.82 7.85
C ALA A 320 -7.31 -10.28 8.00
N VAL A 321 -6.33 -9.38 7.90
CA VAL A 321 -4.91 -9.72 8.13
C VAL A 321 -4.62 -9.90 9.62
N LEU A 322 -5.19 -9.04 10.47
CA LEU A 322 -5.08 -9.22 11.92
C LEU A 322 -5.80 -10.48 12.38
N ASP A 323 -7.04 -10.69 11.92
CA ASP A 323 -7.84 -11.86 12.27
C ASP A 323 -7.11 -13.15 11.87
N ALA A 324 -6.49 -13.17 10.70
CA ALA A 324 -5.64 -14.28 10.24
C ALA A 324 -4.39 -14.45 11.11
N ALA A 325 -3.72 -13.36 11.49
CA ALA A 325 -2.57 -13.41 12.39
C ALA A 325 -2.96 -13.92 13.78
N VAL A 326 -4.04 -13.41 14.38
CA VAL A 326 -4.60 -13.87 15.66
C VAL A 326 -4.94 -15.36 15.59
N ALA A 327 -5.65 -15.79 14.55
CA ALA A 327 -6.04 -17.19 14.37
C ALA A 327 -4.79 -18.09 14.25
N TYR A 328 -3.80 -17.68 13.48
CA TYR A 328 -2.58 -18.47 13.28
C TYR A 328 -1.72 -18.53 14.54
N PHE A 329 -1.37 -17.38 15.12
CA PHE A 329 -0.42 -17.32 16.23
C PHE A 329 -1.00 -17.82 17.56
N SER A 330 -2.32 -17.76 17.75
CA SER A 330 -2.97 -18.38 18.92
C SER A 330 -2.82 -19.90 18.93
N ALA A 331 -2.84 -20.56 17.76
CA ALA A 331 -2.53 -21.99 17.61
C ALA A 331 -1.02 -22.27 17.77
N GLY A 332 -0.20 -21.30 17.38
CA GLY A 332 1.24 -21.30 17.53
C GLY A 332 1.98 -21.57 16.22
N PRO A 333 3.24 -21.10 16.09
CA PRO A 333 4.08 -21.32 14.92
C PRO A 333 4.14 -22.79 14.50
N LYS A 334 3.86 -23.08 13.23
CA LYS A 334 3.88 -24.45 12.69
C LYS A 334 5.23 -24.80 12.09
N THR A 335 5.77 -25.94 12.50
CA THR A 335 7.05 -26.47 12.03
C THR A 335 7.00 -27.99 11.95
N ILE A 336 7.77 -28.60 11.03
CA ILE A 336 7.92 -30.05 10.92
C ILE A 336 9.40 -30.45 11.03
N ALA A 337 9.70 -31.50 11.80
CA ALA A 337 11.05 -32.04 11.90
C ALA A 337 11.39 -32.90 10.68
N ALA A 338 12.67 -32.97 10.30
CA ALA A 338 13.11 -33.79 9.17
C ALA A 338 12.71 -35.26 9.29
N ASP A 339 12.85 -35.86 10.48
CA ASP A 339 12.46 -37.26 10.71
C ASP A 339 10.96 -37.45 10.43
N ALA A 340 10.10 -36.56 10.93
CA ALA A 340 8.66 -36.64 10.74
C ALA A 340 8.25 -36.45 9.28
N LEU A 341 8.88 -35.53 8.56
CA LEU A 341 8.65 -35.35 7.13
C LEU A 341 9.12 -36.59 6.33
N TYR A 342 10.29 -37.11 6.64
CA TYR A 342 10.82 -38.31 6.00
C TYR A 342 9.93 -39.52 6.25
N GLU A 343 9.50 -39.75 7.49
CA GLU A 343 8.57 -40.82 7.84
C GLU A 343 7.26 -40.69 7.06
N ASN A 344 6.69 -39.48 6.97
CA ASN A 344 5.45 -39.25 6.21
C ASN A 344 5.65 -39.54 4.71
N LEU A 345 6.74 -39.08 4.11
CA LEU A 345 7.04 -39.32 2.69
C LEU A 345 7.41 -40.79 2.35
N ASN A 346 7.69 -41.62 3.36
CA ASN A 346 8.23 -42.96 3.20
C ASN A 346 7.44 -44.05 3.94
N ASP A 347 6.24 -43.77 4.45
CA ASP A 347 5.38 -44.75 5.13
C ASP A 347 4.65 -45.71 4.17
N GLY A 348 4.66 -45.40 2.87
CA GLY A 348 4.03 -46.18 1.80
C GLY A 348 2.58 -45.79 1.50
N ASP A 349 2.06 -44.72 2.12
CA ASP A 349 0.75 -44.13 1.83
C ASP A 349 0.94 -42.79 1.10
N GLU A 350 0.84 -42.78 -0.22
CA GLU A 350 1.02 -41.53 -0.97
C GLU A 350 -0.11 -40.50 -0.73
N THR A 351 -1.20 -40.88 -0.05
CA THR A 351 -2.37 -40.01 0.16
C THR A 351 -2.23 -39.03 1.32
N ASN A 352 -1.26 -39.23 2.21
CA ASN A 352 -0.95 -38.31 3.31
C ASN A 352 0.35 -37.49 3.05
N ASN A 353 0.96 -37.65 1.88
CA ASN A 353 2.17 -36.94 1.52
C ASN A 353 1.91 -35.44 1.43
N PRO A 354 2.69 -34.59 2.12
CA PRO A 354 2.52 -33.16 2.04
C PRO A 354 3.07 -32.65 0.71
N TYR A 355 2.52 -31.54 0.25
CA TYR A 355 3.08 -30.82 -0.88
C TYR A 355 4.33 -30.04 -0.45
N VAL A 356 5.49 -30.37 -1.00
CA VAL A 356 6.75 -29.78 -0.57
C VAL A 356 7.13 -28.60 -1.48
N ILE A 357 7.29 -27.40 -0.90
CA ILE A 357 7.75 -26.20 -1.62
C ILE A 357 9.19 -25.90 -1.22
N SER A 358 10.10 -25.88 -2.19
CA SER A 358 11.45 -25.36 -2.03
C SER A 358 11.51 -23.90 -2.43
N VAL A 359 11.79 -23.01 -1.47
CA VAL A 359 11.97 -21.57 -1.71
C VAL A 359 13.44 -21.15 -1.87
N ARG A 360 14.31 -22.13 -2.16
CA ARG A 360 15.72 -21.88 -2.49
C ARG A 360 15.85 -21.36 -3.92
N LYS A 361 17.02 -20.82 -4.26
CA LYS A 361 17.33 -20.46 -5.64
C LYS A 361 17.28 -21.70 -6.56
N PRO A 362 16.91 -21.53 -7.84
CA PRO A 362 16.83 -22.64 -8.80
C PRO A 362 18.11 -23.47 -8.90
N GLU A 363 19.28 -22.84 -8.82
CA GLU A 363 20.56 -23.55 -8.93
C GLU A 363 20.83 -24.44 -7.72
N ASP A 364 20.52 -23.97 -6.50
CA ASP A 364 20.67 -24.76 -5.28
C ASP A 364 19.61 -25.88 -5.18
N TYR A 365 18.42 -25.66 -5.75
CA TYR A 365 17.39 -26.69 -5.90
C TYR A 365 17.85 -27.79 -6.87
N ALA A 366 18.36 -27.41 -8.05
CA ALA A 366 18.86 -28.33 -9.07
C ALA A 366 20.07 -29.15 -8.61
N ALA A 367 20.91 -28.60 -7.71
CA ALA A 367 22.02 -29.34 -7.08
C ALA A 367 21.54 -30.51 -6.22
N GLY A 368 20.33 -30.44 -5.67
CA GLY A 368 19.70 -31.52 -4.93
C GLY A 368 18.59 -31.00 -4.03
N HIS A 369 17.44 -31.68 -4.01
CA HIS A 369 16.26 -31.30 -3.23
C HIS A 369 15.50 -32.52 -2.69
N ILE A 370 14.54 -32.29 -1.80
CA ILE A 370 13.65 -33.34 -1.27
C ILE A 370 12.84 -33.93 -2.44
N PRO A 371 12.77 -35.25 -2.62
CA PRO A 371 11.95 -35.86 -3.68
C PRO A 371 10.51 -35.35 -3.68
N GLY A 372 10.01 -34.96 -4.85
CA GLY A 372 8.65 -34.40 -5.02
C GLY A 372 8.51 -32.91 -4.66
N ALA A 373 9.58 -32.24 -4.21
CA ALA A 373 9.52 -30.82 -3.93
C ALA A 373 9.47 -29.96 -5.20
N VAL A 374 8.62 -28.94 -5.22
CA VAL A 374 8.53 -27.94 -6.29
C VAL A 374 9.32 -26.69 -5.94
N ASN A 375 10.06 -26.13 -6.89
CA ASN A 375 10.79 -24.89 -6.67
C ASN A 375 9.93 -23.66 -7.02
N ILE A 376 9.65 -22.84 -6.00
CA ILE A 376 8.89 -21.59 -6.16
C ILE A 376 9.64 -20.51 -5.40
N SER A 377 9.97 -19.39 -6.05
CA SER A 377 10.68 -18.30 -5.38
C SER A 377 9.76 -17.64 -4.33
N PRO A 378 10.27 -17.14 -3.19
CA PRO A 378 9.45 -16.45 -2.21
C PRO A 378 8.56 -15.34 -2.80
N GLY A 379 9.08 -14.58 -3.76
CA GLY A 379 8.36 -13.49 -4.44
C GLY A 379 7.22 -13.98 -5.34
N ASP A 380 7.29 -15.22 -5.81
CA ASP A 380 6.27 -15.78 -6.71
C ASP A 380 5.18 -16.57 -5.97
N VAL A 381 5.43 -17.05 -4.75
CA VAL A 381 4.51 -17.96 -4.02
C VAL A 381 3.09 -17.37 -3.90
N PHE A 382 2.98 -16.06 -3.73
CA PHE A 382 1.72 -15.36 -3.48
C PHE A 382 1.11 -14.71 -4.73
N ASN A 383 1.71 -14.92 -5.90
CA ASN A 383 1.06 -14.56 -7.16
C ASN A 383 -0.25 -15.35 -7.30
N PRO A 384 -1.38 -14.73 -7.71
CA PRO A 384 -2.67 -15.42 -7.81
C PRO A 384 -2.64 -16.69 -8.65
N GLU A 385 -1.90 -16.67 -9.76
CA GLU A 385 -1.72 -17.83 -10.64
C GLU A 385 -0.97 -18.96 -9.93
N VAL A 386 0.05 -18.64 -9.14
CA VAL A 386 0.85 -19.64 -8.40
C VAL A 386 0.03 -20.21 -7.24
N LEU A 387 -0.71 -19.37 -6.49
CA LEU A 387 -1.60 -19.82 -5.42
C LEU A 387 -2.65 -20.82 -5.91
N ALA A 388 -3.15 -20.64 -7.14
CA ALA A 388 -4.08 -21.58 -7.79
C ALA A 388 -3.42 -22.94 -8.13
N THR A 389 -2.09 -23.03 -8.12
CA THR A 389 -1.35 -24.29 -8.26
C THR A 389 -0.99 -24.96 -6.95
N LEU A 390 -1.27 -24.32 -5.81
CA LEU A 390 -0.98 -24.88 -4.49
C LEU A 390 -2.22 -25.60 -3.94
N PRO A 391 -2.06 -26.80 -3.35
CA PRO A 391 -3.17 -27.56 -2.83
C PRO A 391 -3.73 -26.90 -1.56
N SER A 392 -5.06 -26.73 -1.52
CA SER A 392 -5.79 -26.18 -0.37
C SER A 392 -6.34 -27.27 0.57
N ASP A 393 -6.31 -28.53 0.14
CA ASP A 393 -6.92 -29.68 0.81
C ASP A 393 -5.91 -30.66 1.43
N GLN A 394 -4.61 -30.37 1.34
CA GLN A 394 -3.56 -31.17 1.98
C GLN A 394 -2.45 -30.29 2.59
N PRO A 395 -1.67 -30.80 3.55
CA PRO A 395 -0.61 -30.03 4.18
C PRO A 395 0.50 -29.62 3.19
N ILE A 396 1.02 -28.42 3.37
CA ILE A 396 2.18 -27.87 2.65
C ILE A 396 3.39 -27.87 3.57
N VAL A 397 4.54 -28.33 3.08
CA VAL A 397 5.82 -28.18 3.77
C VAL A 397 6.73 -27.24 2.99
N VAL A 398 7.03 -26.09 3.58
CA VAL A 398 7.93 -25.11 2.99
C VAL A 398 9.34 -25.34 3.49
N GLN A 399 10.31 -25.35 2.58
CA GLN A 399 11.69 -25.68 2.90
C GLN A 399 12.66 -24.73 2.20
N CYS A 400 13.69 -24.31 2.92
CA CYS A 400 14.76 -23.47 2.39
C CYS A 400 16.13 -24.03 2.81
N TYR A 401 17.17 -23.21 2.87
CA TYR A 401 18.49 -23.64 3.33
C TYR A 401 18.50 -24.00 4.82
N THR A 402 17.99 -23.10 5.67
CA THR A 402 18.19 -23.12 7.13
C THR A 402 16.90 -22.94 7.94
N GLY A 403 15.74 -22.97 7.27
CA GLY A 403 14.41 -22.82 7.86
C GLY A 403 13.89 -21.38 7.99
N GLN A 404 14.73 -20.34 8.02
CA GLN A 404 14.30 -18.95 8.27
C GLN A 404 13.43 -18.36 7.14
N SER A 405 13.90 -18.38 5.89
CA SER A 405 13.09 -17.91 4.75
C SER A 405 11.79 -18.71 4.57
N ALA A 406 11.86 -20.03 4.76
CA ALA A 406 10.68 -20.89 4.71
C ALA A 406 9.68 -20.55 5.83
N SER A 407 10.14 -20.10 7.00
CA SER A 407 9.29 -19.68 8.11
C SER A 407 8.46 -18.44 7.74
N GLN A 408 9.04 -17.45 7.05
CA GLN A 408 8.28 -16.27 6.60
C GLN A 408 7.13 -16.70 5.67
N VAL A 409 7.45 -17.48 4.63
CA VAL A 409 6.46 -17.98 3.66
C VAL A 409 5.40 -18.86 4.35
N THR A 410 5.79 -19.68 5.32
CA THR A 410 4.86 -20.54 6.09
C THR A 410 3.83 -19.73 6.86
N SER A 411 4.25 -18.63 7.52
CA SER A 411 3.33 -17.76 8.25
C SER A 411 2.29 -17.16 7.31
N ALA A 412 2.73 -16.59 6.19
CA ALA A 412 1.84 -15.96 5.22
C ALA A 412 0.90 -16.96 4.52
N LEU A 413 1.36 -18.18 4.20
CA LEU A 413 0.49 -19.24 3.67
C LEU A 413 -0.59 -19.64 4.69
N ASN A 414 -0.25 -19.80 5.98
CA ASN A 414 -1.26 -20.09 7.00
C ASN A 414 -2.26 -18.95 7.18
N MET A 415 -1.79 -17.70 7.20
CA MET A 415 -2.67 -16.55 7.28
C MET A 415 -3.57 -16.43 6.05
N ALA A 416 -3.12 -16.87 4.86
CA ALA A 416 -3.93 -16.89 3.65
C ALA A 416 -4.97 -18.03 3.65
N GLY A 417 -4.88 -19.00 4.55
CA GLY A 417 -5.83 -20.11 4.70
C GLY A 417 -5.31 -21.49 4.30
N TYR A 418 -4.01 -21.65 4.04
CA TYR A 418 -3.39 -22.95 3.79
C TYR A 418 -2.94 -23.63 5.09
N ASP A 419 -2.80 -24.96 5.09
CA ASP A 419 -2.15 -25.69 6.19
C ASP A 419 -0.67 -25.87 5.89
N ALA A 420 0.17 -24.91 6.29
CA ALA A 420 1.61 -24.95 5.99
C ALA A 420 2.48 -25.17 7.25
N SER A 421 3.61 -25.86 7.09
CA SER A 421 4.67 -25.99 8.09
C SER A 421 6.03 -25.74 7.46
N ASN A 422 6.94 -25.05 8.15
CA ASN A 422 8.32 -24.97 7.68
C ASN A 422 9.14 -26.17 8.16
N LEU A 423 10.02 -26.70 7.30
CA LEU A 423 11.00 -27.70 7.70
C LEU A 423 12.02 -27.09 8.68
N VAL A 424 12.10 -27.65 9.88
CA VAL A 424 13.01 -27.17 10.93
C VAL A 424 14.46 -27.27 10.45
N PHE A 425 15.16 -26.14 10.40
CA PHE A 425 16.51 -25.99 9.82
C PHE A 425 16.65 -26.29 8.31
N GLY A 426 15.56 -26.43 7.56
CA GLY A 426 15.60 -26.61 6.10
C GLY A 426 16.45 -27.80 5.64
N MET A 427 17.05 -27.70 4.44
CA MET A 427 17.93 -28.75 3.88
C MET A 427 19.10 -29.12 4.80
N SER A 428 19.57 -28.19 5.64
CA SER A 428 20.64 -28.47 6.60
C SER A 428 20.25 -29.49 7.68
N SER A 429 18.96 -29.76 7.90
CA SER A 429 18.52 -30.91 8.72
C SER A 429 18.33 -32.19 7.90
N TRP A 430 18.05 -32.06 6.60
CA TRP A 430 17.65 -33.16 5.75
C TRP A 430 18.84 -34.01 5.30
N THR A 431 19.84 -33.37 4.68
CA THR A 431 20.94 -34.05 4.00
C THR A 431 22.30 -33.64 4.54
N THR A 432 23.28 -34.54 4.43
CA THR A 432 24.70 -34.30 4.70
C THR A 432 25.51 -33.99 3.44
N ASP A 433 24.86 -33.92 2.27
CA ASP A 433 25.52 -33.66 0.99
C ASP A 433 26.07 -32.22 0.91
N PRO A 434 27.41 -32.03 0.87
CA PRO A 434 28.05 -30.70 0.89
C PRO A 434 27.69 -29.79 -0.27
N ASP A 435 27.20 -30.34 -1.37
CA ASP A 435 26.77 -29.55 -2.52
C ASP A 435 25.34 -29.00 -2.34
N VAL A 436 24.59 -29.51 -1.35
CA VAL A 436 23.19 -29.16 -1.07
C VAL A 436 23.03 -28.44 0.29
N TYR A 437 23.77 -28.85 1.32
CA TYR A 437 23.65 -28.30 2.68
C TYR A 437 24.47 -27.00 2.88
N LYS A 438 24.09 -26.18 3.87
CA LYS A 438 24.91 -25.02 4.32
C LYS A 438 25.60 -25.29 5.66
N THR A 439 26.91 -25.04 5.72
CA THR A 439 27.87 -25.33 6.80
C THR A 439 27.81 -24.38 8.01
N ARG A 440 26.61 -24.16 8.58
CA ARG A 440 26.45 -23.35 9.81
C ARG A 440 26.07 -24.16 11.06
N PHE A 441 25.59 -25.38 10.86
CA PHE A 441 25.07 -26.25 11.93
C PHE A 441 26.05 -27.35 12.29
N GLU A 442 25.92 -27.90 13.50
CA GLU A 442 26.67 -29.09 13.88
C GLU A 442 26.32 -30.25 12.94
N PRO A 443 27.31 -31.02 12.44
CA PRO A 443 27.09 -32.08 11.45
C PRO A 443 26.09 -33.16 11.90
N GLU A 444 25.97 -33.38 13.20
CA GLU A 444 25.07 -34.36 13.81
C GLU A 444 23.57 -34.00 13.70
N MET A 445 23.25 -32.76 13.30
CA MET A 445 21.87 -32.33 13.05
C MET A 445 21.30 -32.85 11.73
N ALA A 446 22.16 -33.13 10.74
CA ALA A 446 21.73 -33.59 9.42
C ALA A 446 21.48 -35.09 9.44
N LYS A 447 20.34 -35.53 8.87
CA LYS A 447 19.91 -36.93 8.89
C LYS A 447 20.46 -37.79 7.76
N GLY A 448 21.00 -37.17 6.71
CA GLY A 448 21.53 -37.88 5.55
C GLY A 448 20.43 -38.50 4.67
N TYR A 449 19.23 -37.93 4.69
CA TYR A 449 18.12 -38.37 3.86
C TYR A 449 18.38 -38.08 2.39
N ALA A 450 17.80 -38.94 1.55
CA ALA A 450 18.00 -38.89 0.11
C ALA A 450 17.54 -37.56 -0.48
N THR A 451 18.28 -37.09 -1.47
CA THR A 451 17.91 -35.97 -2.34
C THR A 451 17.82 -36.46 -3.77
N THR A 452 17.04 -35.76 -4.59
CA THR A 452 16.99 -35.93 -6.04
C THR A 452 17.41 -34.66 -6.74
N THR A 453 17.78 -34.77 -8.02
CA THR A 453 18.07 -33.65 -8.92
C THR A 453 17.04 -33.52 -10.04
N GLU A 454 16.08 -34.47 -10.12
CA GLU A 454 15.00 -34.43 -11.11
C GLU A 454 13.99 -33.34 -10.73
N PRO A 455 13.78 -32.31 -11.58
CA PRO A 455 12.87 -31.22 -11.27
C PRO A 455 11.42 -31.71 -11.21
N PHE A 456 10.66 -31.17 -10.26
CA PHE A 456 9.21 -31.36 -10.17
C PHE A 456 8.50 -30.03 -10.44
N GLU A 457 7.56 -30.05 -11.38
CA GLU A 457 6.79 -28.87 -11.77
C GLU A 457 5.47 -28.80 -10.98
N ALA A 458 5.04 -27.59 -10.64
CA ALA A 458 3.68 -27.36 -10.17
C ALA A 458 2.71 -27.66 -11.32
N THR A 459 1.98 -28.78 -11.24
CA THR A 459 1.12 -29.25 -12.35
C THR A 459 -0.34 -29.43 -11.95
N GLY A 460 -0.70 -29.11 -10.71
CA GLY A 460 -2.08 -29.18 -10.24
C GLY A 460 -2.84 -27.87 -10.45
N GLU A 461 -4.12 -27.98 -10.80
CA GLU A 461 -5.09 -26.90 -10.68
C GLU A 461 -5.90 -27.18 -9.41
N TYR A 462 -5.73 -26.35 -8.39
CA TYR A 462 -6.41 -26.48 -7.11
C TYR A 462 -7.36 -25.31 -6.90
N ALA A 463 -8.49 -25.58 -6.23
CA ALA A 463 -9.32 -24.50 -5.73
C ALA A 463 -8.55 -23.74 -4.65
N LEU A 464 -8.65 -22.41 -4.67
CA LEU A 464 -8.15 -21.59 -3.56
C LEU A 464 -8.90 -21.98 -2.27
N PRO A 465 -8.23 -21.92 -1.09
CA PRO A 465 -8.89 -22.20 0.17
C PRO A 465 -10.14 -21.33 0.36
N SER A 466 -11.14 -21.80 1.11
CA SER A 466 -12.36 -21.05 1.39
C SER A 466 -12.63 -21.01 2.90
N PRO A 467 -12.66 -19.82 3.54
CA PRO A 467 -12.39 -18.51 2.93
C PRO A 467 -10.90 -18.32 2.63
N LEU A 468 -10.56 -17.87 1.42
CA LEU A 468 -9.25 -17.29 1.13
C LEU A 468 -9.25 -15.89 1.71
N ALA A 469 -8.30 -15.58 2.59
CA ALA A 469 -8.08 -14.22 3.02
C ALA A 469 -7.38 -13.45 1.88
N ALA A 470 -8.14 -13.02 0.86
CA ALA A 470 -7.60 -12.41 -0.35
C ALA A 470 -6.72 -11.18 -0.06
N THR A 471 -7.10 -10.40 0.96
CA THR A 471 -6.30 -9.28 1.48
C THR A 471 -4.97 -9.72 2.08
N VAL A 472 -4.92 -10.91 2.71
CA VAL A 472 -3.67 -11.50 3.20
C VAL A 472 -2.80 -11.94 2.04
N ALA A 473 -3.39 -12.58 1.02
CA ALA A 473 -2.65 -13.01 -0.18
C ALA A 473 -2.05 -11.81 -0.91
N GLU A 474 -2.80 -10.71 -1.04
CA GLU A 474 -2.32 -9.45 -1.62
C GLU A 474 -1.20 -8.82 -0.78
N ALA A 475 -1.39 -8.67 0.53
CA ALA A 475 -0.37 -8.14 1.44
C ALA A 475 0.91 -8.99 1.44
N ALA A 476 0.77 -10.31 1.38
CA ALA A 476 1.88 -11.22 1.23
C ALA A 476 2.59 -11.00 -0.10
N ASN A 477 1.84 -10.92 -1.22
CA ASN A 477 2.42 -10.69 -2.53
C ASN A 477 3.26 -9.41 -2.58
N THR A 478 2.73 -8.30 -2.07
CA THR A 478 3.47 -7.03 -1.96
C THR A 478 4.74 -7.17 -1.12
N TYR A 479 4.66 -7.82 0.04
CA TYR A 479 5.82 -7.99 0.93
C TYR A 479 6.91 -8.87 0.31
N PHE A 480 6.55 -10.01 -0.26
CA PHE A 480 7.53 -10.95 -0.80
C PHE A 480 8.12 -10.49 -2.14
N ASP A 481 7.37 -9.74 -2.96
CA ASP A 481 7.89 -9.08 -4.17
C ASP A 481 8.94 -8.01 -3.82
N ALA A 482 8.70 -7.23 -2.76
CA ALA A 482 9.67 -6.26 -2.25
C ALA A 482 10.91 -6.92 -1.61
N GLY A 483 10.78 -8.17 -1.17
CA GLY A 483 11.85 -9.00 -0.63
C GLY A 483 11.80 -9.17 0.89
N MET A 484 12.06 -10.41 1.32
CA MET A 484 12.06 -10.77 2.75
C MET A 484 13.11 -9.98 3.54
N LYS A 485 12.71 -9.52 4.71
CA LYS A 485 13.57 -8.72 5.59
C LYS A 485 14.26 -9.57 6.66
N THR A 486 15.58 -9.46 6.71
CA THR A 486 16.44 -10.06 7.74
C THR A 486 17.59 -9.12 8.05
N ILE A 487 18.05 -9.11 9.30
CA ILE A 487 19.25 -8.35 9.72
C ILE A 487 20.29 -9.33 10.25
N LYS A 488 21.57 -9.06 10.02
CA LYS A 488 22.67 -9.86 10.59
C LYS A 488 23.06 -9.34 11.98
N ALA A 489 23.62 -10.22 12.81
CA ALA A 489 24.03 -9.85 14.16
C ALA A 489 25.11 -8.76 14.19
N ASP A 490 26.08 -8.83 13.27
CA ASP A 490 27.11 -7.80 13.11
C ASP A 490 26.52 -6.44 12.73
N ALA A 491 25.65 -6.40 11.73
CA ALA A 491 24.98 -5.17 11.30
C ALA A 491 24.11 -4.57 12.41
N LEU A 492 23.35 -5.40 13.14
CA LEU A 492 22.57 -4.93 14.29
C LEU A 492 23.47 -4.41 15.41
N TYR A 493 24.53 -5.15 15.74
CA TYR A 493 25.48 -4.72 16.77
C TYR A 493 26.18 -3.42 16.40
N GLU A 494 26.63 -3.26 15.15
CA GLU A 494 27.22 -2.03 14.66
C GLU A 494 26.24 -0.86 14.75
N ASN A 495 24.97 -1.05 14.36
CA ASN A 495 23.93 -0.02 14.48
C ASN A 495 23.74 0.42 15.94
N LEU A 496 23.56 -0.54 16.86
CA LEU A 496 23.36 -0.23 18.29
C LEU A 496 24.58 0.41 18.98
N ASN A 497 25.74 0.42 18.32
CA ASN A 497 27.00 0.90 18.89
C ASN A 497 27.67 1.99 18.03
N ASP A 498 26.97 2.58 17.07
CA ASP A 498 27.51 3.65 16.21
C ASP A 498 27.51 5.04 16.89
N GLY A 499 26.79 5.16 18.01
CA GLY A 499 26.65 6.39 18.78
C GLY A 499 25.45 7.27 18.38
N ASP A 500 24.63 6.83 17.42
CA ASP A 500 23.40 7.48 16.97
C ASP A 500 22.15 6.67 17.35
N THR A 501 21.66 6.90 18.57
CA THR A 501 20.47 6.22 19.08
C THR A 501 19.17 6.57 18.34
N SER A 502 19.19 7.52 17.38
CA SER A 502 18.00 7.88 16.61
C SER A 502 17.66 6.86 15.54
N ASN A 503 18.63 6.03 15.14
CA ASN A 503 18.46 4.95 14.16
C ASN A 503 18.26 3.57 14.81
N ASP A 504 18.28 3.48 16.15
CA ASP A 504 18.18 2.23 16.87
C ASP A 504 16.82 1.55 16.66
N PRO A 505 16.80 0.27 16.26
CA PRO A 505 15.54 -0.45 16.10
C PRO A 505 14.91 -0.82 17.45
N TYR A 506 13.61 -1.04 17.44
CA TYR A 506 12.92 -1.70 18.55
C TYR A 506 13.20 -3.20 18.53
N ILE A 507 13.84 -3.73 19.57
CA ILE A 507 14.25 -5.13 19.58
C ILE A 507 13.23 -5.97 20.37
N VAL A 508 12.68 -7.00 19.73
CA VAL A 508 11.65 -7.86 20.30
C VAL A 508 12.16 -9.29 20.39
N SER A 509 12.20 -9.84 21.60
CA SER A 509 12.43 -11.25 21.85
C SER A 509 11.12 -12.01 21.91
N VAL A 510 10.98 -13.02 21.05
CA VAL A 510 9.83 -13.96 21.07
C VAL A 510 10.23 -15.34 21.59
N ARG A 511 11.29 -15.40 22.43
CA ARG A 511 11.67 -16.61 23.18
C ARG A 511 10.72 -16.82 24.36
N SER A 512 10.92 -17.87 25.16
CA SER A 512 10.23 -17.98 26.45
C SER A 512 10.65 -16.82 27.37
N ALA A 513 9.75 -16.36 28.25
CA ALA A 513 10.08 -15.35 29.26
C ALA A 513 11.23 -15.79 30.18
N GLU A 514 11.31 -17.10 30.46
CA GLU A 514 12.40 -17.68 31.26
C GLU A 514 13.76 -17.51 30.56
N ASP A 515 13.87 -17.85 29.28
CA ASP A 515 15.14 -17.76 28.55
C ASP A 515 15.48 -16.32 28.18
N TYR A 516 14.48 -15.46 28.06
CA TYR A 516 14.70 -14.02 28.03
C TYR A 516 15.39 -13.55 29.31
N GLY A 517 14.86 -13.92 30.49
CA GLY A 517 15.42 -13.53 31.78
C GLY A 517 16.85 -14.04 32.05
N LYS A 518 17.24 -15.19 31.48
CA LYS A 518 18.63 -15.71 31.56
C LYS A 518 19.63 -14.80 30.83
N GLY A 519 19.17 -14.11 29.79
CA GLY A 519 19.94 -13.09 29.09
C GLY A 519 19.38 -12.84 27.70
N HIS A 520 19.40 -11.58 27.27
CA HIS A 520 18.78 -11.07 26.05
C HIS A 520 19.65 -10.01 25.37
N LEU A 521 19.27 -9.61 24.15
CA LEU A 521 19.93 -8.51 23.46
C LEU A 521 19.78 -7.21 24.29
N PRO A 522 20.78 -6.32 24.29
CA PRO A 522 20.66 -5.03 24.97
C PRO A 522 19.47 -4.22 24.48
N GLY A 523 18.67 -3.68 25.40
CA GLY A 523 17.48 -2.88 25.07
C GLY A 523 16.31 -3.66 24.45
N ALA A 524 16.39 -4.99 24.39
CA ALA A 524 15.28 -5.80 23.94
C ALA A 524 14.08 -5.72 24.89
N VAL A 525 12.89 -5.97 24.35
CA VAL A 525 11.68 -6.27 25.12
C VAL A 525 11.24 -7.71 24.85
N TRP A 526 10.53 -8.30 25.80
CA TRP A 526 9.97 -9.63 25.63
C TRP A 526 8.51 -9.56 25.22
N GLU A 527 8.13 -10.35 24.21
CA GLU A 527 6.75 -10.50 23.75
C GLU A 527 6.39 -11.98 23.58
N ASP A 528 5.19 -12.39 24.00
CA ASP A 528 4.67 -13.72 23.71
C ASP A 528 4.12 -13.76 22.28
N PRO A 529 4.71 -14.53 21.35
CA PRO A 529 4.22 -14.59 19.98
C PRO A 529 2.76 -15.03 19.88
N LYS A 530 2.20 -15.74 20.88
CA LYS A 530 0.78 -16.13 20.90
C LYS A 530 -0.17 -14.99 21.24
N ALA A 531 0.31 -13.98 21.97
CA ALA A 531 -0.47 -12.83 22.40
C ALA A 531 -0.13 -11.56 21.62
N LEU A 532 1.03 -11.52 20.94
CA LEU A 532 1.54 -10.34 20.25
C LEU A 532 0.58 -9.77 19.19
N PHE A 533 -0.15 -10.64 18.49
CA PHE A 533 -1.07 -10.20 17.43
C PHE A 533 -2.48 -9.86 17.93
N THR A 534 -2.68 -9.75 19.25
CA THR A 534 -3.88 -9.10 19.79
C THR A 534 -3.76 -7.58 19.62
N PRO A 535 -4.87 -6.81 19.60
CA PRO A 535 -4.81 -5.35 19.63
C PRO A 535 -3.89 -4.81 20.73
N GLU A 536 -4.00 -5.36 21.94
CA GLU A 536 -3.18 -4.96 23.09
C GLU A 536 -1.71 -5.33 22.90
N GLY A 537 -1.43 -6.49 22.30
CA GLY A 537 -0.07 -6.93 21.99
C GLY A 537 0.59 -6.07 20.91
N LEU A 538 -0.15 -5.70 19.86
CA LEU A 538 0.40 -4.82 18.81
C LEU A 538 0.61 -3.39 19.31
N ALA A 539 -0.21 -2.92 20.26
CA ALA A 539 -0.04 -1.61 20.86
C ALA A 539 1.28 -1.44 21.65
N THR A 540 1.97 -2.54 22.00
CA THR A 540 3.31 -2.48 22.62
C THR A 540 4.42 -2.22 21.61
N LEU A 541 4.14 -2.41 20.32
CA LEU A 541 5.11 -2.25 19.24
C LEU A 541 5.08 -0.83 18.68
N PRO A 542 6.25 -0.22 18.44
CA PRO A 542 6.29 1.10 17.83
C PRO A 542 5.96 1.03 16.35
N THR A 543 5.30 2.08 15.87
CA THR A 543 4.86 2.16 14.49
C THR A 543 5.80 2.97 13.60
N ASP A 544 6.68 3.74 14.22
CA ASP A 544 7.50 4.82 13.66
C ASP A 544 8.99 4.48 13.54
N LYS A 545 9.40 3.27 13.97
CA LYS A 545 10.79 2.81 13.90
C LYS A 545 10.89 1.35 13.43
N PRO A 546 12.04 0.94 12.86
CA PRO A 546 12.27 -0.45 12.50
C PRO A 546 12.17 -1.37 13.71
N ILE A 547 11.62 -2.57 13.52
CA ILE A 547 11.51 -3.60 14.56
C ILE A 547 12.46 -4.74 14.20
N VAL A 548 13.29 -5.17 15.14
CA VAL A 548 14.09 -6.37 15.01
C VAL A 548 13.54 -7.47 15.91
N VAL A 549 12.99 -8.52 15.29
CA VAL A 549 12.45 -9.66 16.02
C VAL A 549 13.50 -10.76 16.08
N TYR A 550 13.70 -11.35 17.25
CA TYR A 550 14.58 -12.51 17.40
C TYR A 550 13.98 -13.58 18.30
N CYS A 551 14.33 -14.83 17.99
CA CYS A 551 14.04 -15.98 18.82
C CYS A 551 15.35 -16.73 19.09
N TYR A 552 15.29 -18.02 19.41
CA TYR A 552 16.49 -18.83 19.59
C TYR A 552 17.34 -18.94 18.31
N THR A 553 16.71 -19.29 17.19
CA THR A 553 17.38 -19.73 15.96
C THR A 553 16.92 -18.98 14.70
N GLY A 554 16.11 -17.95 14.88
CA GLY A 554 15.54 -17.10 13.81
C GLY A 554 14.24 -17.61 13.18
N GLN A 555 13.88 -18.89 13.31
CA GLN A 555 12.70 -19.46 12.60
C GLN A 555 11.36 -18.88 13.09
N THR A 556 11.05 -18.96 14.38
CA THR A 556 9.84 -18.34 14.95
C THR A 556 9.81 -16.84 14.75
N ALA A 557 10.96 -16.18 14.92
CA ALA A 557 11.08 -14.73 14.67
C ALA A 557 10.75 -14.39 13.21
N SER A 558 11.21 -15.18 12.24
CA SER A 558 10.86 -15.01 10.83
C SER A 558 9.35 -15.15 10.59
N GLN A 559 8.65 -16.07 11.26
CA GLN A 559 7.19 -16.15 11.15
C GLN A 559 6.53 -14.84 11.65
N VAL A 560 6.92 -14.39 12.85
CA VAL A 560 6.43 -13.12 13.43
C VAL A 560 6.76 -11.93 12.53
N THR A 561 7.98 -11.86 11.98
CA THR A 561 8.43 -10.81 11.06
C THR A 561 7.55 -10.74 9.81
N SER A 562 7.19 -11.88 9.22
CA SER A 562 6.30 -11.89 8.06
C SER A 562 4.94 -11.30 8.42
N ALA A 563 4.30 -11.78 9.48
CA ALA A 563 2.99 -11.29 9.89
C ALA A 563 3.00 -9.80 10.27
N LEU A 564 4.05 -9.32 10.94
CA LEU A 564 4.23 -7.90 11.22
C LEU A 564 4.35 -7.06 9.93
N ASN A 565 5.11 -7.51 8.92
CA ASN A 565 5.19 -6.78 7.64
C ASN A 565 3.87 -6.80 6.86
N LEU A 566 3.12 -7.91 6.90
CA LEU A 566 1.78 -7.98 6.32
C LEU A 566 0.80 -7.01 7.01
N LEU A 567 1.03 -6.70 8.29
CA LEU A 567 0.31 -5.69 9.07
C LEU A 567 0.90 -4.28 8.94
N GLY A 568 1.85 -4.06 8.02
CA GLY A 568 2.45 -2.75 7.73
C GLY A 568 3.56 -2.31 8.69
N TYR A 569 4.12 -3.20 9.51
CA TYR A 569 5.32 -2.89 10.30
C TYR A 569 6.60 -3.04 9.47
N ASP A 570 7.58 -2.18 9.72
CA ASP A 570 8.93 -2.38 9.20
C ASP A 570 9.70 -3.33 10.11
N ALA A 571 9.50 -4.64 9.94
CA ALA A 571 10.11 -5.65 10.78
C ALA A 571 11.20 -6.45 10.03
N SER A 572 12.30 -6.75 10.71
CA SER A 572 13.36 -7.65 10.25
C SER A 572 13.57 -8.76 11.28
N SER A 573 13.76 -10.01 10.83
CA SER A 573 14.19 -11.07 11.75
C SER A 573 15.70 -11.08 11.90
N LEU A 574 16.20 -11.17 13.14
CA LEU A 574 17.63 -11.38 13.40
C LEU A 574 18.05 -12.75 12.87
N SER A 575 18.99 -12.73 11.93
CA SER A 575 19.52 -13.92 11.28
C SER A 575 20.09 -14.88 12.31
N PHE A 576 19.48 -16.06 12.41
CA PHE A 576 19.83 -17.13 13.35
C PHE A 576 19.59 -16.82 14.83
N GLY A 577 18.84 -15.76 15.13
CA GLY A 577 18.36 -15.43 16.47
C GLY A 577 19.47 -15.22 17.50
N MET A 578 19.17 -15.54 18.77
CA MET A 578 20.12 -15.44 19.88
C MET A 578 21.41 -16.22 19.63
N SER A 579 21.33 -17.34 18.89
CA SER A 579 22.48 -18.18 18.55
C SER A 579 23.48 -17.55 17.58
N SER A 580 23.17 -16.44 16.90
CA SER A 580 24.21 -15.65 16.21
C SER A 580 24.79 -14.56 17.09
N TRP A 581 24.08 -14.15 18.14
CA TRP A 581 24.47 -13.04 19.01
C TRP A 581 25.50 -13.48 20.05
N SER A 582 25.16 -14.47 20.88
CA SER A 582 25.99 -14.92 22.02
C SER A 582 26.14 -16.44 22.06
N ASP A 583 27.31 -16.93 22.46
CA ASP A 583 27.61 -18.35 22.65
C ASP A 583 27.49 -18.80 24.12
N ASP A 584 27.03 -17.92 25.00
CA ASP A 584 26.78 -18.23 26.41
C ASP A 584 25.77 -19.40 26.52
N PRO A 585 26.18 -20.54 27.11
CA PRO A 585 25.37 -21.75 27.16
C PRO A 585 24.03 -21.60 27.90
N ASP A 586 23.85 -20.54 28.70
CA ASP A 586 22.61 -20.27 29.43
C ASP A 586 21.53 -19.59 28.55
N VAL A 587 21.92 -18.97 27.43
CA VAL A 587 21.00 -18.30 26.48
C VAL A 587 21.07 -18.85 25.06
N TYR A 588 22.12 -19.61 24.77
CA TYR A 588 22.44 -20.24 23.50
C TYR A 588 21.77 -21.61 23.31
N VAL A 589 21.38 -21.94 22.07
CA VAL A 589 20.93 -23.29 21.71
C VAL A 589 22.08 -24.13 21.16
N LYS A 590 22.40 -25.25 21.83
CA LYS A 590 23.40 -26.28 21.43
C LYS A 590 22.99 -27.07 20.18
N ARG A 591 22.81 -26.36 19.07
CA ARG A 591 22.53 -26.87 17.72
C ARG A 591 23.36 -26.15 16.66
N PHE A 592 23.95 -25.02 17.02
CA PHE A 592 24.87 -24.26 16.18
C PHE A 592 26.31 -24.66 16.50
N SER A 593 27.22 -24.38 15.57
CA SER A 593 28.65 -24.39 15.88
C SER A 593 29.03 -23.00 16.39
N ALA A 594 29.21 -22.88 17.71
CA ALA A 594 29.48 -21.61 18.38
C ALA A 594 30.67 -20.87 17.74
N GLU A 595 31.78 -21.59 17.55
CA GLU A 595 33.03 -21.11 16.95
C GLU A 595 32.86 -20.54 15.53
N LYS A 596 31.89 -21.02 14.76
CA LYS A 596 31.71 -20.66 13.34
C LYS A 596 30.58 -19.68 13.09
N SER A 597 29.69 -19.48 14.07
CA SER A 597 28.34 -18.96 13.79
C SER A 597 27.88 -17.86 14.72
N THR A 598 28.70 -17.49 15.71
CA THR A 598 28.35 -16.61 16.83
C THR A 598 29.40 -15.53 17.00
N HIS A 599 28.98 -14.36 17.48
CA HIS A 599 29.84 -13.20 17.64
C HIS A 599 30.25 -12.89 19.09
N ASP A 600 29.64 -13.57 20.07
CA ASP A 600 29.82 -13.30 21.51
C ASP A 600 29.61 -11.81 21.87
N TYR A 601 28.53 -11.23 21.33
CA TYR A 601 28.13 -9.88 21.66
C TYR A 601 27.51 -9.80 23.06
N PRO A 602 27.62 -8.65 23.75
CA PRO A 602 27.09 -8.45 25.10
C PRO A 602 25.60 -8.79 25.19
N THR A 603 25.23 -9.40 26.31
CA THR A 603 23.84 -9.65 26.68
C THR A 603 23.49 -8.88 27.95
N GLU A 604 22.22 -8.54 28.09
CA GLU A 604 21.65 -8.04 29.33
C GLU A 604 20.91 -9.19 30.03
N ALA A 605 21.03 -9.31 31.35
CA ALA A 605 20.22 -10.22 32.14
C ALA A 605 19.15 -9.43 32.87
N GLY A 606 17.93 -9.96 32.94
CA GLY A 606 16.81 -9.29 33.60
C GLY A 606 17.01 -9.20 35.12
N GLN A 607 16.59 -8.06 35.70
CA GLN A 607 16.16 -7.98 37.11
C GLN A 607 14.76 -8.55 37.27
#